data_AF-A0A836ZT88-F1
#
_entry.id   AF-A0A836ZT88-F1
#
_cell.length_a   1.000
_cell.length_b   1.000
_cell.length_c   1.000
_cell.angle_alpha   90.00
_cell.angle_beta   90.00
_cell.angle_gamma   90.00
#
_symmetry.space_group_name_H-M   'P 1'
#
loop_
_entity.id
_entity.type
_entity.pdbx_description
1 polymer ?
#
loop_
_entity_poly.entity_id
_entity_poly.type
_entity_poly.pdbx_seq_one_letter_code
_entity_poly.pdbx_strand_id
1 'polypeptide(L)'
;TGASAMGVESSASGVNSTAMGRQTNSIGENGVALGYNSFVRESGSNAMALGANAGASGADSVALGSGSRTYDANTVSVGSGNGRGGPATRRIVNVGAGAIASASLEAINGGQLFQSLSNAASFLGGGAAIGAQGVFVAPTYVIQGASYNNVGAALTALDSKVTELDARSGTAPANTAARTASLRTATVPAVAATAVSDVASNVATTASEATAAVQGTPTAAVVGSITPAATSTAVGTAAVANHVTGTAIGGSAYAHGPNDTAIGSNARVNADGSTAVGANTQIAAVATNAVAMGEGAQVTAASGTAIGQGARATAQGAVALGQGSVADRADTVSVGSVGGERQVANVAAGTRATDAVNKG
;
A
#
# COMPACT_ATOMS: atom_id res chain seq x y z
N THR A 1 25.19 -49.95 -32.30
CA THR A 1 24.72 -50.37 -30.97
C THR A 1 25.85 -50.20 -29.96
N GLY A 2 26.16 -48.96 -29.54
CA GLY A 2 27.26 -48.68 -28.60
C GLY A 2 26.98 -49.10 -27.14
N ALA A 3 26.19 -50.15 -26.92
CA ALA A 3 25.77 -50.57 -25.59
C ALA A 3 26.90 -51.36 -24.89
N SER A 4 27.10 -51.11 -23.60
CA SER A 4 28.14 -51.76 -22.79
C SER A 4 27.56 -52.30 -21.48
N ALA A 5 27.69 -53.61 -21.26
CA ALA A 5 27.30 -54.27 -20.02
C ALA A 5 28.52 -54.92 -19.36
N MET A 6 28.80 -54.59 -18.09
CA MET A 6 29.93 -55.12 -17.34
C MET A 6 29.52 -55.57 -15.95
N GLY A 7 29.53 -56.89 -15.71
CA GLY A 7 29.25 -57.53 -14.43
C GLY A 7 28.27 -58.70 -14.54
N VAL A 8 27.95 -59.33 -13.42
CA VAL A 8 27.11 -60.53 -13.38
C VAL A 8 25.64 -60.14 -13.53
N GLU A 9 24.94 -60.74 -14.50
CA GLU A 9 23.53 -60.45 -14.82
C GLU A 9 23.26 -58.96 -15.17
N SER A 10 24.28 -58.23 -15.63
CA SER A 10 24.09 -56.88 -16.17
C SER A 10 23.58 -56.93 -17.61
N SER A 11 22.60 -56.08 -17.95
CA SER A 11 22.01 -55.96 -19.28
C SER A 11 22.01 -54.50 -19.72
N ALA A 12 22.54 -54.23 -20.91
CA ALA A 12 22.48 -52.93 -21.58
C ALA A 12 21.84 -53.13 -22.96
N SER A 13 20.55 -52.82 -23.10
CA SER A 13 19.77 -53.05 -24.33
C SER A 13 19.37 -51.77 -25.06
N GLY A 14 19.47 -50.61 -24.40
CA GLY A 14 19.28 -49.30 -25.04
C GLY A 14 20.40 -48.93 -26.02
N VAL A 15 20.09 -48.06 -26.98
CA VAL A 15 21.11 -47.51 -27.88
C VAL A 15 22.12 -46.70 -27.05
N ASN A 16 23.42 -47.01 -27.19
CA ASN A 16 24.52 -46.38 -26.45
C ASN A 16 24.37 -46.43 -24.91
N SER A 17 23.64 -47.42 -24.39
CA SER A 17 23.42 -47.54 -22.94
C SER A 17 24.61 -48.20 -22.23
N THR A 18 24.78 -47.91 -20.95
CA THR A 18 25.81 -48.49 -20.08
C THR A 18 25.17 -49.14 -18.87
N ALA A 19 25.51 -50.40 -18.58
CA ALA A 19 25.12 -51.11 -17.36
C ALA A 19 26.38 -51.68 -16.68
N MET A 20 26.73 -51.22 -15.47
CA MET A 20 27.89 -51.75 -14.74
C MET A 20 27.54 -52.18 -13.32
N GLY A 21 27.97 -53.38 -12.94
CA GLY A 21 27.76 -53.98 -11.63
C GLY A 21 26.93 -55.27 -11.70
N ARG A 22 26.23 -55.63 -10.62
CA ARG A 22 25.48 -56.90 -10.54
C ARG A 22 23.98 -56.66 -10.73
N GLN A 23 23.32 -57.41 -11.60
CA GLN A 23 21.88 -57.31 -11.87
C GLN A 23 21.44 -55.91 -12.36
N THR A 24 22.32 -55.18 -13.04
CA THR A 24 21.98 -53.85 -13.55
C THR A 24 21.26 -53.93 -14.89
N ASN A 25 20.30 -53.05 -15.16
CA ASN A 25 19.52 -53.10 -16.39
C ASN A 25 19.32 -51.70 -17.01
N SER A 26 19.97 -51.41 -18.13
CA SER A 26 19.87 -50.12 -18.83
C SER A 26 19.22 -50.27 -20.20
N ILE A 27 17.93 -49.92 -20.28
CA ILE A 27 17.08 -50.08 -21.47
C ILE A 27 16.91 -48.76 -22.24
N GLY A 28 16.95 -47.61 -21.54
CA GLY A 28 16.82 -46.29 -22.16
C GLY A 28 17.99 -45.95 -23.09
N GLU A 29 17.72 -45.18 -24.14
CA GLU A 29 18.76 -44.60 -25.01
C GLU A 29 19.72 -43.72 -24.19
N ASN A 30 21.02 -43.86 -24.40
CA ASN A 30 22.10 -43.20 -23.64
C ASN A 30 22.00 -43.39 -22.11
N GLY A 31 21.23 -44.40 -21.65
CA GLY A 31 20.98 -44.63 -20.22
C GLY A 31 22.18 -45.22 -19.51
N VAL A 32 22.46 -44.78 -18.28
CA VAL A 32 23.58 -45.28 -17.45
C VAL A 32 23.07 -45.88 -16.14
N ALA A 33 23.23 -47.19 -15.95
CA ALA A 33 22.88 -47.90 -14.71
C ALA A 33 24.12 -48.46 -14.03
N LEU A 34 24.42 -48.01 -12.80
CA LEU A 34 25.63 -48.37 -12.05
C LEU A 34 25.31 -48.87 -10.65
N GLY A 35 25.85 -50.02 -10.24
CA GLY A 35 25.74 -50.55 -8.88
C GLY A 35 25.15 -51.96 -8.80
N TYR A 36 24.19 -52.15 -7.89
CA TYR A 36 23.52 -53.44 -7.68
C TYR A 36 22.03 -53.29 -7.93
N ASN A 37 21.43 -54.11 -8.82
CA ASN A 37 20.00 -54.04 -9.11
C ASN A 37 19.53 -52.61 -9.50
N SER A 38 20.42 -51.81 -10.10
CA SER A 38 20.07 -50.48 -10.59
C SER A 38 19.51 -50.56 -12.00
N PHE A 39 18.61 -49.65 -12.35
CA PHE A 39 17.97 -49.71 -13.66
C PHE A 39 17.69 -48.34 -14.26
N VAL A 40 17.77 -48.28 -15.60
CA VAL A 40 17.24 -47.18 -16.40
C VAL A 40 16.17 -47.77 -17.32
N ARG A 41 14.94 -47.26 -17.22
CA ARG A 41 13.82 -47.71 -18.04
C ARG A 41 13.92 -47.17 -19.47
N GLU A 42 13.17 -47.77 -20.39
CA GLU A 42 13.08 -47.34 -21.79
C GLU A 42 12.73 -45.86 -21.93
N SER A 43 11.78 -45.36 -21.13
CA SER A 43 11.38 -43.95 -21.10
C SER A 43 12.48 -42.99 -20.58
N GLY A 44 13.52 -43.52 -19.92
CA GLY A 44 14.63 -42.75 -19.36
C GLY A 44 15.74 -42.50 -20.37
N SER A 45 15.44 -41.81 -21.48
CA SER A 45 16.48 -41.35 -22.41
C SER A 45 17.46 -40.41 -21.69
N ASN A 46 18.77 -40.56 -21.93
CA ASN A 46 19.86 -39.81 -21.26
C ASN A 46 19.85 -39.89 -19.72
N ALA A 47 19.12 -40.84 -19.14
CA ALA A 47 18.96 -40.90 -17.69
C ALA A 47 20.10 -41.70 -17.02
N MET A 48 20.37 -41.37 -15.76
CA MET A 48 21.43 -42.00 -14.97
C MET A 48 20.87 -42.55 -13.64
N ALA A 49 21.17 -43.80 -13.33
CA ALA A 49 20.86 -44.45 -12.07
C ALA A 49 22.16 -44.95 -11.40
N LEU A 50 22.56 -44.30 -10.31
CA LEU A 50 23.82 -44.57 -9.61
C LEU A 50 23.57 -45.03 -8.17
N GLY A 51 23.86 -46.29 -7.88
CA GLY A 51 23.77 -46.88 -6.54
C GLY A 51 22.87 -48.11 -6.48
N ALA A 52 22.98 -48.88 -5.40
CA ALA A 52 22.20 -50.10 -5.23
C ALA A 52 20.69 -49.82 -5.24
N ASN A 53 19.93 -50.48 -6.11
CA ASN A 53 18.49 -50.30 -6.30
C ASN A 53 18.07 -48.90 -6.78
N ALA A 54 19.00 -48.09 -7.31
CA ALA A 54 18.66 -46.81 -7.93
C ALA A 54 17.89 -47.04 -9.25
N GLY A 55 16.88 -46.22 -9.52
CA GLY A 55 16.02 -46.38 -10.70
C GLY A 55 15.70 -45.05 -11.38
N ALA A 56 16.02 -44.92 -12.66
CA ALA A 56 15.68 -43.74 -13.44
C ALA A 56 14.66 -44.07 -14.54
N SER A 57 13.55 -43.32 -14.56
CA SER A 57 12.44 -43.52 -15.53
C SER A 57 12.07 -42.27 -16.33
N GLY A 58 12.45 -41.07 -15.86
CA GLY A 58 12.25 -39.82 -16.60
C GLY A 58 13.44 -39.52 -17.53
N ALA A 59 13.18 -38.89 -18.68
CA ALA A 59 14.23 -38.44 -19.59
C ALA A 59 15.14 -37.38 -18.94
N ASP A 60 16.43 -37.37 -19.26
CA ASP A 60 17.41 -36.40 -18.76
C ASP A 60 17.44 -36.31 -17.21
N SER A 61 17.21 -37.44 -16.52
CA SER A 61 17.09 -37.49 -15.07
C SER A 61 18.23 -38.26 -14.40
N VAL A 62 18.52 -37.96 -13.14
CA VAL A 62 19.58 -38.60 -12.35
C VAL A 62 19.03 -39.10 -11.02
N ALA A 63 18.99 -40.42 -10.83
CA ALA A 63 18.75 -41.06 -9.55
C ALA A 63 20.10 -41.35 -8.85
N LEU A 64 20.42 -40.54 -7.84
CA LEU A 64 21.73 -40.55 -7.17
C LEU A 64 21.64 -41.15 -5.76
N GLY A 65 22.31 -42.29 -5.55
CA GLY A 65 22.37 -43.01 -4.28
C GLY A 65 21.46 -44.24 -4.22
N SER A 66 21.66 -45.06 -3.18
CA SER A 66 20.94 -46.33 -3.02
C SER A 66 19.42 -46.14 -2.91
N GLY A 67 18.64 -46.84 -3.72
CA GLY A 67 17.18 -46.75 -3.72
C GLY A 67 16.61 -45.42 -4.21
N SER A 68 17.43 -44.50 -4.72
CA SER A 68 16.95 -43.23 -5.27
C SER A 68 16.15 -43.46 -6.55
N ARG A 69 15.12 -42.64 -6.78
CA ARG A 69 14.23 -42.76 -7.95
C ARG A 69 13.92 -41.43 -8.60
N THR A 70 13.92 -41.43 -9.93
CA THR A 70 13.37 -40.37 -10.76
C THR A 70 12.23 -40.92 -11.61
N TYR A 71 11.14 -40.15 -11.68
CA TYR A 71 9.98 -40.45 -12.52
C TYR A 71 9.78 -39.37 -13.57
N ASP A 72 10.00 -38.10 -13.19
CA ASP A 72 9.87 -36.95 -14.08
C ASP A 72 11.17 -36.64 -14.83
N ALA A 73 11.03 -36.02 -16.00
CA ALA A 73 12.16 -35.59 -16.80
C ALA A 73 12.88 -34.37 -16.20
N ASN A 74 14.15 -34.17 -16.54
CA ASN A 74 14.97 -33.02 -16.09
C ASN A 74 15.10 -32.87 -14.56
N THR A 75 15.21 -33.98 -13.84
CA THR A 75 15.29 -33.98 -12.37
C THR A 75 16.51 -34.73 -11.84
N VAL A 76 17.06 -34.27 -10.71
CA VAL A 76 18.03 -35.02 -9.92
C VAL A 76 17.38 -35.40 -8.60
N SER A 77 17.30 -36.70 -8.33
CA SER A 77 16.75 -37.23 -7.09
C SER A 77 17.83 -37.91 -6.26
N VAL A 78 18.00 -37.45 -5.03
CA VAL A 78 18.85 -38.11 -4.02
C VAL A 78 18.05 -39.06 -3.12
N GLY A 79 16.85 -39.46 -3.53
CA GLY A 79 15.96 -40.24 -2.69
C GLY A 79 14.79 -40.88 -3.44
N SER A 80 13.88 -41.50 -2.69
CA SER A 80 12.66 -42.14 -3.22
C SER A 80 11.37 -41.41 -2.83
N GLY A 81 11.48 -40.28 -2.12
CA GLY A 81 10.33 -39.60 -1.51
C GLY A 81 9.73 -40.42 -0.36
N ASN A 82 8.42 -40.29 -0.16
CA ASN A 82 7.68 -40.89 0.96
C ASN A 82 6.90 -42.18 0.58
N GLY A 83 7.21 -42.86 -0.54
CA GLY A 83 6.35 -43.94 -1.08
C GLY A 83 7.03 -45.15 -1.75
N ARG A 84 6.50 -46.34 -1.41
CA ARG A 84 6.75 -47.75 -1.84
C ARG A 84 8.22 -48.21 -1.91
N GLY A 85 8.69 -48.77 -0.79
CA GLY A 85 10.00 -49.45 -0.66
C GLY A 85 10.94 -48.84 0.39
N GLY A 86 10.53 -47.74 1.02
CA GLY A 86 11.24 -47.08 2.13
C GLY A 86 11.47 -45.58 1.89
N PRO A 87 11.48 -44.77 2.97
CA PRO A 87 11.69 -43.32 2.92
C PRO A 87 13.18 -43.02 2.91
N ALA A 88 13.81 -43.01 1.74
CA ALA A 88 15.19 -42.55 1.65
C ALA A 88 15.22 -41.08 1.24
N THR A 89 14.72 -40.17 2.09
CA THR A 89 15.14 -38.77 1.99
C THR A 89 16.56 -38.66 2.54
N ARG A 90 17.36 -37.75 1.96
CA ARG A 90 18.75 -37.57 2.35
C ARG A 90 19.00 -36.12 2.71
N ARG A 91 19.85 -35.90 3.71
CA ARG A 91 20.45 -34.59 3.94
C ARG A 91 21.52 -34.38 2.88
N ILE A 92 21.43 -33.27 2.16
CA ILE A 92 22.51 -32.78 1.31
C ILE A 92 23.33 -31.83 2.19
N VAL A 93 24.54 -32.26 2.53
CA VAL A 93 25.47 -31.49 3.38
C VAL A 93 26.58 -30.88 2.53
N ASN A 94 27.30 -29.91 3.09
CA ASN A 94 28.36 -29.16 2.39
C ASN A 94 27.85 -28.36 1.18
N VAL A 95 26.59 -27.90 1.24
CA VAL A 95 26.04 -26.95 0.28
C VAL A 95 26.51 -25.55 0.67
N GLY A 96 27.29 -24.92 -0.21
CA GLY A 96 27.71 -23.52 -0.04
C GLY A 96 26.50 -22.58 0.06
N ALA A 97 26.72 -21.35 0.53
CA ALA A 97 25.65 -20.36 0.52
C ALA A 97 25.34 -19.96 -0.92
N GLY A 98 24.10 -20.19 -1.37
CA GLY A 98 23.66 -19.82 -2.72
C GLY A 98 23.35 -18.32 -2.83
N ALA A 99 23.44 -17.74 -4.01
CA ALA A 99 23.07 -16.35 -4.22
C ALA A 99 21.56 -16.13 -3.95
N ILE A 100 21.21 -15.09 -3.20
CA ILE A 100 19.82 -14.67 -2.97
C ILE A 100 19.54 -13.45 -3.86
N ALA A 101 19.06 -13.71 -5.08
CA ALA A 101 18.76 -12.71 -6.09
C ALA A 101 17.58 -13.15 -6.98
N SER A 102 16.93 -12.22 -7.67
CA SER A 102 15.68 -12.43 -8.41
C SER A 102 15.70 -13.51 -9.50
N ALA A 103 16.89 -13.89 -10.00
CA ALA A 103 17.06 -14.90 -11.03
C ALA A 103 17.98 -16.07 -10.59
N SER A 104 18.26 -16.18 -9.29
CA SER A 104 19.14 -17.23 -8.78
C SER A 104 18.50 -18.61 -8.95
N LEU A 105 19.28 -19.58 -9.44
CA LEU A 105 18.92 -21.00 -9.54
C LEU A 105 19.75 -21.86 -8.58
N GLU A 106 20.42 -21.23 -7.62
CA GLU A 106 21.31 -21.91 -6.68
C GLU A 106 20.54 -22.47 -5.48
N ALA A 107 21.02 -23.59 -4.94
CA ALA A 107 20.49 -24.13 -3.70
C ALA A 107 20.91 -23.25 -2.51
N ILE A 108 19.95 -22.88 -1.66
CA ILE A 108 20.24 -22.21 -0.38
C ILE A 108 20.48 -23.23 0.72
N ASN A 109 21.31 -22.87 1.70
CA ASN A 109 21.56 -23.71 2.87
C ASN A 109 20.83 -23.23 4.13
N GLY A 110 20.84 -24.05 5.19
CA GLY A 110 20.14 -23.74 6.44
C GLY A 110 20.64 -22.48 7.16
N GLY A 111 21.92 -22.10 6.98
CA GLY A 111 22.47 -20.89 7.60
C GLY A 111 21.86 -19.62 7.00
N GLN A 112 21.62 -19.60 5.69
CA GLN A 112 20.99 -18.47 5.01
C GLN A 112 19.53 -18.28 5.44
N LEU A 113 18.79 -19.39 5.52
CA LEU A 113 17.42 -19.37 6.01
C LEU A 113 17.36 -18.93 7.48
N PHE A 114 18.24 -19.47 8.33
CA PHE A 114 18.34 -19.10 9.74
C PHE A 114 18.62 -17.61 9.93
N GLN A 115 19.55 -17.04 9.15
CA GLN A 115 19.85 -15.61 9.19
C GLN A 115 18.63 -14.77 8.77
N SER A 116 17.96 -15.13 7.67
CA SER A 116 16.74 -14.44 7.21
C SER A 116 15.63 -14.45 8.28
N LEU A 117 15.39 -15.59 8.92
CA LEU A 117 14.37 -15.73 9.95
C LEU A 117 14.77 -15.03 11.25
N SER A 118 16.05 -15.02 11.60
CA SER A 118 16.57 -14.28 12.76
C SER A 118 16.41 -12.77 12.59
N ASN A 119 16.67 -12.24 11.38
CA ASN A 119 16.42 -10.84 11.07
C ASN A 119 14.93 -10.50 11.19
N ALA A 120 14.04 -11.36 10.66
CA ALA A 120 12.59 -11.19 10.78
C ALA A 120 12.13 -11.19 12.26
N ALA A 121 12.65 -12.12 13.07
CA ALA A 121 12.39 -12.15 14.50
C ALA A 121 12.85 -10.87 15.22
N SER A 122 14.04 -10.35 14.86
CA SER A 122 14.55 -9.08 15.40
C SER A 122 13.66 -7.89 15.05
N PHE A 123 13.09 -7.86 13.83
CA PHE A 123 12.16 -6.80 13.44
C PHE A 123 10.82 -6.88 14.18
N LEU A 124 10.34 -8.09 14.47
CA LEU A 124 9.12 -8.27 15.26
C LEU A 124 9.32 -7.91 16.74
N GLY A 125 10.51 -8.15 17.29
CA GLY A 125 10.79 -7.90 18.71
C GLY A 125 9.93 -8.79 19.62
N GLY A 126 9.56 -8.29 20.81
CA GLY A 126 8.66 -9.01 21.73
C GLY A 126 9.17 -10.40 22.18
N GLY A 127 10.46 -10.67 22.09
CA GLY A 127 11.02 -12.00 22.38
C GLY A 127 10.86 -13.03 21.25
N ALA A 128 10.46 -12.62 20.04
CA ALA A 128 10.50 -13.48 18.88
C ALA A 128 11.92 -13.98 18.61
N ALA A 129 12.06 -15.27 18.28
CA ALA A 129 13.36 -15.90 18.06
C ALA A 129 13.22 -17.18 17.23
N ILE A 130 14.36 -17.74 16.81
CA ILE A 130 14.42 -19.10 16.27
C ILE A 130 14.79 -20.05 17.40
N GLY A 131 13.83 -20.86 17.80
CA GLY A 131 13.97 -21.87 18.83
C GLY A 131 14.73 -23.10 18.36
N ALA A 132 14.77 -24.11 19.22
CA ALA A 132 15.41 -25.37 18.92
C ALA A 132 14.80 -26.01 17.66
N GLN A 133 15.64 -26.72 16.90
CA GLN A 133 15.25 -27.39 15.64
C GLN A 133 14.67 -26.45 14.56
N GLY A 134 14.91 -25.14 14.64
CA GLY A 134 14.45 -24.18 13.63
C GLY A 134 12.98 -23.77 13.78
N VAL A 135 12.34 -24.08 14.90
CA VAL A 135 10.96 -23.66 15.17
C VAL A 135 10.92 -22.16 15.44
N PHE A 136 10.08 -21.44 14.72
CA PHE A 136 9.88 -20.00 14.95
C PHE A 136 9.10 -19.78 16.25
N VAL A 137 9.65 -18.99 17.17
CA VAL A 137 9.01 -18.58 18.42
C VAL A 137 8.33 -17.23 18.19
N ALA A 138 7.02 -17.18 18.40
CA ALA A 138 6.22 -15.97 18.20
C ALA A 138 6.61 -14.86 19.20
N PRO A 139 6.49 -13.57 18.82
CA PRO A 139 6.64 -12.46 19.75
C PRO A 139 5.54 -12.50 20.83
N THR A 140 5.75 -11.83 21.95
CA THR A 140 4.75 -11.54 22.97
C THR A 140 4.72 -10.03 23.22
N TYR A 141 3.61 -9.41 22.85
CA TYR A 141 3.32 -8.01 23.11
C TYR A 141 2.34 -7.90 24.28
N VAL A 142 2.71 -7.18 25.34
CA VAL A 142 1.84 -7.00 26.51
C VAL A 142 1.18 -5.63 26.45
N ILE A 143 -0.14 -5.59 26.44
CA ILE A 143 -0.94 -4.35 26.44
C ILE A 143 -1.91 -4.42 27.60
N GLN A 144 -1.71 -3.55 28.60
CA GLN A 144 -2.51 -3.51 29.83
C GLN A 144 -2.65 -4.89 30.55
N GLY A 145 -1.59 -5.70 30.53
CA GLY A 145 -1.56 -7.02 31.19
C GLY A 145 -2.09 -8.18 30.36
N ALA A 146 -2.73 -7.93 29.21
CA ALA A 146 -3.07 -8.96 28.23
C ALA A 146 -1.90 -9.19 27.27
N SER A 147 -1.67 -10.45 26.88
CA SER A 147 -0.57 -10.87 26.00
C SER A 147 -1.07 -11.18 24.59
N TYR A 148 -0.37 -10.69 23.58
CA TYR A 148 -0.69 -10.86 22.17
C TYR A 148 0.52 -11.41 21.41
N ASN A 149 0.32 -12.42 20.57
CA ASN A 149 1.41 -13.14 19.91
C ASN A 149 1.65 -12.76 18.45
N ASN A 150 0.98 -11.71 17.97
CA ASN A 150 1.15 -11.16 16.64
C ASN A 150 0.83 -9.67 16.64
N VAL A 151 1.42 -8.95 15.67
CA VAL A 151 1.33 -7.50 15.57
C VAL A 151 -0.11 -7.03 15.37
N GLY A 152 -0.89 -7.72 14.53
CA GLY A 152 -2.27 -7.33 14.23
C GLY A 152 -3.15 -7.32 15.48
N ALA A 153 -3.16 -8.41 16.24
CA ALA A 153 -3.95 -8.51 17.47
C ALA A 153 -3.51 -7.50 18.53
N ALA A 154 -2.20 -7.25 18.65
CA ALA A 154 -1.68 -6.22 19.54
C ALA A 154 -2.16 -4.82 19.13
N LEU A 155 -2.11 -4.48 17.84
CA LEU A 155 -2.57 -3.18 17.35
C LEU A 155 -4.09 -3.01 17.50
N THR A 156 -4.89 -4.04 17.24
CA THR A 156 -6.34 -4.02 17.49
C THR A 156 -6.67 -3.80 18.97
N ALA A 157 -5.92 -4.42 19.87
CA ALA A 157 -6.08 -4.18 21.30
C ALA A 157 -5.70 -2.75 21.70
N LEU A 158 -4.61 -2.21 21.14
CA LEU A 158 -4.22 -0.82 21.36
C LEU A 158 -5.29 0.15 20.85
N ASP A 159 -5.79 -0.07 19.63
CA ASP A 159 -6.84 0.73 18.99
C ASP A 159 -8.13 0.77 19.83
N SER A 160 -8.54 -0.38 20.36
CA SER A 160 -9.69 -0.47 21.28
C SER A 160 -9.45 0.37 22.54
N LYS A 161 -8.24 0.34 23.11
CA LYS A 161 -7.88 1.12 24.30
C LYS A 161 -7.73 2.61 24.04
N VAL A 162 -7.28 3.00 22.85
CA VAL A 162 -7.26 4.39 22.40
C VAL A 162 -8.69 4.89 22.23
N THR A 163 -9.59 4.09 21.64
CA THR A 163 -11.01 4.42 21.52
C THR A 163 -11.68 4.62 22.89
N GLU A 164 -11.39 3.75 23.87
CA GLU A 164 -11.85 3.93 25.26
C GLU A 164 -11.28 5.20 25.91
N LEU A 165 -10.06 5.61 25.59
CA LEU A 165 -9.45 6.84 26.09
C LEU A 165 -10.08 8.09 25.44
N ASP A 166 -10.31 8.06 24.13
CA ASP A 166 -10.95 9.16 23.39
C ASP A 166 -12.38 9.39 23.90
N ALA A 167 -13.14 8.32 24.11
CA ALA A 167 -14.46 8.38 24.75
C ALA A 167 -14.41 9.02 26.15
N ARG A 168 -13.40 8.66 26.97
CA ARG A 168 -13.20 9.29 28.30
C ARG A 168 -12.86 10.78 28.20
N SER A 169 -12.03 11.17 27.24
CA SER A 169 -11.70 12.57 26.96
C SER A 169 -12.90 13.37 26.45
N GLY A 170 -13.76 12.76 25.61
CA GLY A 170 -15.02 13.33 25.13
C GLY A 170 -16.10 13.48 26.21
N THR A 171 -16.09 12.63 27.24
CA THR A 171 -16.93 12.75 28.45
C THR A 171 -16.36 13.67 29.53
N ALA A 172 -15.35 14.47 29.21
CA ALA A 172 -14.84 15.51 30.10
C ALA A 172 -15.69 16.81 30.26
N PRO A 173 -17.03 16.85 30.06
CA PRO A 173 -17.87 17.91 30.63
C PRO A 173 -18.77 17.35 31.74
N ALA A 174 -18.22 17.14 32.94
CA ALA A 174 -19.02 17.04 34.17
C ALA A 174 -18.18 17.19 35.45
N ASN A 175 -16.92 16.73 35.45
CA ASN A 175 -16.14 16.69 36.70
C ASN A 175 -15.42 17.99 37.05
N THR A 176 -15.22 18.92 36.10
CA THR A 176 -14.74 20.27 36.43
C THR A 176 -15.85 21.10 37.07
N ALA A 177 -17.08 21.00 36.56
CA ALA A 177 -18.26 21.63 37.15
C ALA A 177 -18.63 21.02 38.52
N ALA A 178 -18.50 19.70 38.71
CA ALA A 178 -18.71 19.05 39.99
C ALA A 178 -17.66 19.44 41.05
N ARG A 179 -16.38 19.57 40.66
CA ARG A 179 -15.32 20.07 41.57
C ARG A 179 -15.51 21.55 41.94
N THR A 180 -16.05 22.38 41.05
CA THR A 180 -16.44 23.76 41.37
C THR A 180 -17.76 23.83 42.18
N ALA A 181 -18.68 22.89 41.98
CA ALA A 181 -19.93 22.80 42.74
C ALA A 181 -19.71 22.33 44.20
N SER A 182 -18.82 21.38 44.45
CA SER A 182 -18.44 20.97 45.82
C SER A 182 -17.76 22.09 46.61
N LEU A 183 -17.17 23.09 45.94
CA LEU A 183 -16.62 24.29 46.58
C LEU A 183 -17.67 25.39 46.81
N ARG A 184 -18.79 25.40 46.07
CA ARG A 184 -19.88 26.39 46.26
C ARG A 184 -20.93 25.98 47.29
N THR A 185 -21.05 24.69 47.60
CA THR A 185 -21.99 24.20 48.63
C THR A 185 -21.46 24.38 50.06
N ALA A 186 -20.19 24.73 50.23
CA ALA A 186 -19.65 25.14 51.53
C ALA A 186 -19.85 26.65 51.76
N THR A 187 -21.00 26.97 52.34
CA THR A 187 -21.18 28.07 53.31
C THR A 187 -21.31 29.51 52.78
N VAL A 188 -22.55 29.96 52.50
CA VAL A 188 -23.02 31.31 52.89
C VAL A 188 -24.54 31.28 53.16
N PRO A 189 -25.08 31.83 54.27
CA PRO A 189 -26.48 31.73 54.65
C PRO A 189 -27.39 32.76 53.93
N ALA A 190 -28.69 32.47 53.96
CA ALA A 190 -29.84 33.12 53.32
C ALA A 190 -29.89 34.67 53.27
N VAL A 191 -30.35 35.20 52.12
CA VAL A 191 -31.22 36.39 52.03
C VAL A 191 -32.30 36.13 50.97
N ALA A 192 -33.56 36.22 51.40
CA ALA A 192 -34.75 36.17 50.54
C ALA A 192 -34.99 37.53 49.85
N ALA A 193 -35.35 37.52 48.57
CA ALA A 193 -36.02 38.65 47.94
C ALA A 193 -36.92 38.18 46.77
N THR A 194 -38.15 38.64 46.84
CA THR A 194 -39.31 38.36 45.98
C THR A 194 -39.46 39.43 44.89
N ALA A 195 -39.95 39.01 43.71
CA ALA A 195 -40.63 39.75 42.64
C ALA A 195 -39.86 40.82 41.81
N VAL A 196 -39.82 40.62 40.48
CA VAL A 196 -40.26 41.63 39.48
C VAL A 196 -40.86 40.88 38.27
N SER A 197 -42.19 40.98 38.16
CA SER A 197 -42.96 40.86 36.92
C SER A 197 -42.68 42.09 36.07
N ASP A 198 -42.51 41.93 34.75
CA ASP A 198 -43.05 42.79 33.68
C ASP A 198 -42.22 42.65 32.39
N VAL A 199 -42.65 41.74 31.49
CA VAL A 199 -42.34 41.87 30.05
C VAL A 199 -43.62 41.54 29.28
N ALA A 200 -44.49 42.54 29.18
CA ALA A 200 -45.59 42.55 28.21
C ALA A 200 -45.15 43.35 26.97
N SER A 201 -45.13 42.64 25.84
CA SER A 201 -45.50 43.08 24.49
C SER A 201 -45.09 44.47 24.00
N ASN A 202 -44.26 44.51 22.95
CA ASN A 202 -44.49 45.41 21.82
C ASN A 202 -44.06 44.77 20.48
N VAL A 203 -45.10 44.28 19.79
CA VAL A 203 -45.38 44.36 18.34
C VAL A 203 -44.42 43.68 17.34
N ALA A 204 -45.04 42.79 16.55
CA ALA A 204 -44.48 42.02 15.46
C ALA A 204 -44.39 42.78 14.12
N THR A 205 -43.57 42.21 13.22
CA THR A 205 -43.61 42.23 11.75
C THR A 205 -43.16 43.47 10.97
N THR A 206 -41.94 43.38 10.43
CA THR A 206 -41.66 43.71 9.02
C THR A 206 -40.67 42.68 8.49
N ALA A 207 -41.11 41.86 7.53
CA ALA A 207 -40.25 40.97 6.78
C ALA A 207 -39.58 41.76 5.66
N SER A 208 -38.25 41.84 5.63
CA SER A 208 -37.43 41.85 4.42
C SER A 208 -35.94 41.82 4.78
N GLU A 209 -35.22 40.88 4.16
CA GLU A 209 -33.76 40.69 4.14
C GLU A 209 -33.11 40.16 5.43
N ALA A 210 -33.14 38.83 5.53
CA ALA A 210 -32.17 38.08 6.31
C ALA A 210 -30.76 38.23 5.70
N THR A 211 -30.06 39.31 5.99
CA THR A 211 -28.59 39.29 5.92
C THR A 211 -28.09 38.50 7.12
N ALA A 212 -27.59 37.29 6.85
CA ALA A 212 -26.90 36.47 7.83
C ALA A 212 -25.79 37.30 8.50
N ALA A 213 -25.92 37.54 9.80
CA ALA A 213 -24.88 38.15 10.60
C ALA A 213 -23.69 37.18 10.69
N VAL A 214 -22.72 37.37 9.79
CA VAL A 214 -21.39 36.74 9.91
C VAL A 214 -20.66 37.46 11.04
N GLN A 215 -20.40 36.75 12.14
CA GLN A 215 -19.66 37.23 13.30
C GLN A 215 -18.19 37.49 12.93
N GLY A 216 -17.79 38.76 12.87
CA GLY A 216 -16.41 39.22 12.68
C GLY A 216 -16.40 40.69 12.27
N THR A 217 -15.52 41.52 12.82
CA THR A 217 -15.39 42.96 12.48
C THR A 217 -15.23 43.12 10.97
N PRO A 218 -16.25 43.60 10.24
CA PRO A 218 -16.17 43.68 8.79
C PRO A 218 -15.35 44.91 8.43
N THR A 219 -14.15 44.70 7.90
CA THR A 219 -13.55 45.69 7.01
C THR A 219 -14.51 45.87 5.84
N ALA A 220 -14.95 47.11 5.62
CA ALA A 220 -16.01 47.46 4.68
C ALA A 220 -15.89 46.68 3.36
N ALA A 221 -16.96 45.98 3.00
CA ALA A 221 -17.16 45.50 1.64
C ALA A 221 -17.24 46.74 0.74
N VAL A 222 -16.11 47.09 0.11
CA VAL A 222 -16.15 47.92 -1.10
C VAL A 222 -16.88 47.07 -2.13
N VAL A 223 -18.15 47.39 -2.35
CA VAL A 223 -18.91 46.96 -3.53
C VAL A 223 -18.25 47.69 -4.71
N GLY A 224 -17.18 47.09 -5.24
CA GLY A 224 -16.55 47.52 -6.48
C GLY A 224 -17.54 47.29 -7.61
N SER A 225 -18.08 48.39 -8.15
CA SER A 225 -18.79 48.51 -9.44
C SER A 225 -19.51 47.24 -9.93
N ILE A 226 -20.80 47.12 -9.62
CA ILE A 226 -21.71 46.35 -10.47
C ILE A 226 -21.83 47.17 -11.76
N THR A 227 -21.00 46.90 -12.78
CA THR A 227 -21.29 47.35 -14.13
C THR A 227 -22.49 46.56 -14.63
N PRO A 228 -23.64 47.20 -14.89
CA PRO A 228 -24.88 46.49 -15.20
C PRO A 228 -24.85 46.00 -16.66
N ALA A 229 -24.26 44.82 -16.88
CA ALA A 229 -24.45 44.02 -18.10
C ALA A 229 -24.05 42.53 -17.96
N ALA A 230 -23.55 42.06 -16.81
CA ALA A 230 -23.02 40.69 -16.71
C ALA A 230 -23.38 40.05 -15.36
N THR A 231 -23.80 38.80 -15.39
CA THR A 231 -24.09 37.91 -14.23
C THR A 231 -22.86 37.55 -13.38
N SER A 232 -21.86 38.42 -13.32
CA SER A 232 -20.60 38.22 -12.60
C SER A 232 -20.67 38.70 -11.15
N THR A 233 -19.92 38.05 -10.25
CA THR A 233 -19.85 38.38 -8.82
C THR A 233 -18.43 38.77 -8.45
N ALA A 234 -18.21 39.99 -7.94
CA ALA A 234 -16.92 40.44 -7.43
C ALA A 234 -17.05 40.94 -5.98
N VAL A 235 -16.32 40.34 -5.03
CA VAL A 235 -16.40 40.66 -3.60
C VAL A 235 -15.01 40.77 -3.00
N GLY A 236 -14.64 41.95 -2.51
CA GLY A 236 -13.36 42.23 -1.85
C GLY A 236 -12.57 43.35 -2.51
N THR A 237 -11.65 43.96 -1.75
CA THR A 237 -10.83 45.09 -2.25
C THR A 237 -10.03 44.66 -3.47
N ALA A 238 -10.20 45.38 -4.59
CA ALA A 238 -9.55 45.10 -5.87
C ALA A 238 -9.83 43.70 -6.47
N ALA A 239 -10.93 43.05 -6.08
CA ALA A 239 -11.41 41.86 -6.78
C ALA A 239 -11.94 42.23 -8.17
N VAL A 240 -11.66 41.41 -9.18
CA VAL A 240 -12.04 41.67 -10.58
C VAL A 240 -12.61 40.40 -11.20
N ALA A 241 -13.82 40.50 -11.76
CA ALA A 241 -14.43 39.49 -12.61
C ALA A 241 -14.80 40.14 -13.95
N ASN A 242 -14.07 39.83 -15.03
CA ASN A 242 -14.14 40.59 -16.29
C ASN A 242 -15.27 40.17 -17.25
N HIS A 243 -15.78 38.93 -17.14
CA HIS A 243 -16.73 38.36 -18.10
C HIS A 243 -18.00 37.80 -17.43
N VAL A 244 -19.03 37.56 -18.26
CA VAL A 244 -20.35 37.04 -17.86
C VAL A 244 -20.20 35.71 -17.11
N THR A 245 -20.91 35.55 -15.99
CA THR A 245 -20.85 34.41 -15.03
C THR A 245 -19.54 34.20 -14.25
N GLY A 246 -18.55 35.08 -14.37
CA GLY A 246 -17.33 34.99 -13.57
C GLY A 246 -17.56 35.34 -12.08
N THR A 247 -16.90 34.63 -11.16
CA THR A 247 -16.96 34.86 -9.72
C THR A 247 -15.56 35.14 -9.18
N ALA A 248 -15.35 36.28 -8.52
CA ALA A 248 -14.10 36.66 -7.85
C ALA A 248 -14.38 37.09 -6.40
N ILE A 249 -13.95 36.32 -5.41
CA ILE A 249 -14.23 36.56 -3.99
C ILE A 249 -12.92 36.52 -3.20
N GLY A 250 -12.51 37.65 -2.62
CA GLY A 250 -11.26 37.82 -1.89
C GLY A 250 -10.48 39.04 -2.37
N GLY A 251 -9.69 39.66 -1.49
CA GLY A 251 -8.88 40.83 -1.86
C GLY A 251 -7.93 40.50 -3.01
N SER A 252 -7.97 41.29 -4.10
CA SER A 252 -7.20 41.07 -5.33
C SER A 252 -7.47 39.72 -6.04
N ALA A 253 -8.61 39.06 -5.79
CA ALA A 253 -9.03 37.91 -6.59
C ALA A 253 -9.31 38.31 -8.04
N TYR A 254 -8.94 37.48 -9.00
CA TYR A 254 -9.00 37.80 -10.43
C TYR A 254 -9.59 36.62 -11.22
N ALA A 255 -10.72 36.86 -11.88
CA ALA A 255 -11.37 35.94 -12.81
C ALA A 255 -11.41 36.59 -14.21
N HIS A 256 -10.59 36.08 -15.13
CA HIS A 256 -10.43 36.66 -16.46
C HIS A 256 -11.54 36.29 -17.44
N GLY A 257 -11.81 35.00 -17.61
CA GLY A 257 -12.68 34.43 -18.63
C GLY A 257 -14.12 34.22 -18.18
N PRO A 258 -15.02 33.86 -19.11
CA PRO A 258 -16.37 33.43 -18.77
C PRO A 258 -16.34 32.14 -17.95
N ASN A 259 -17.31 32.00 -17.03
CA ASN A 259 -17.46 30.83 -16.15
C ASN A 259 -16.30 30.59 -15.17
N ASP A 260 -15.41 31.56 -15.00
CA ASP A 260 -14.30 31.47 -14.06
C ASP A 260 -14.76 31.63 -12.62
N THR A 261 -14.11 30.93 -11.69
CA THR A 261 -14.33 31.08 -10.25
C THR A 261 -12.98 31.26 -9.56
N ALA A 262 -12.75 32.41 -8.92
CA ALA A 262 -11.57 32.74 -8.14
C ALA A 262 -11.98 33.08 -6.71
N ILE A 263 -11.64 32.23 -5.74
CA ILE A 263 -12.01 32.42 -4.33
C ILE A 263 -10.75 32.36 -3.46
N GLY A 264 -10.41 33.46 -2.79
CA GLY A 264 -9.22 33.61 -1.95
C GLY A 264 -8.47 34.90 -2.24
N SER A 265 -7.71 35.42 -1.27
CA SER A 265 -6.88 36.60 -1.50
C SER A 265 -5.83 36.32 -2.57
N ASN A 266 -5.76 37.16 -3.60
CA ASN A 266 -4.87 37.01 -4.75
C ASN A 266 -5.01 35.66 -5.48
N ALA A 267 -6.20 35.03 -5.44
CA ALA A 267 -6.52 33.91 -6.32
C ALA A 267 -6.63 34.42 -7.78
N ARG A 268 -5.91 33.82 -8.72
CA ARG A 268 -5.87 34.26 -10.12
C ARG A 268 -6.25 33.15 -11.09
N VAL A 269 -7.28 33.42 -11.89
CA VAL A 269 -7.71 32.61 -13.02
C VAL A 269 -7.54 33.43 -14.30
N ASN A 270 -6.59 33.03 -15.16
CA ASN A 270 -6.28 33.72 -16.41
C ASN A 270 -6.84 33.01 -17.66
N ALA A 271 -7.45 31.84 -17.51
CA ALA A 271 -7.98 31.02 -18.60
C ALA A 271 -9.47 30.77 -18.43
N ASP A 272 -10.16 30.43 -19.51
CA ASP A 272 -11.62 30.30 -19.51
C ASP A 272 -12.11 28.98 -18.86
N GLY A 273 -13.26 29.08 -18.19
CA GLY A 273 -13.97 27.94 -17.60
C GLY A 273 -13.23 27.27 -16.44
N SER A 274 -12.43 28.05 -15.71
CA SER A 274 -11.49 27.53 -14.71
C SER A 274 -11.87 27.92 -13.28
N THR A 275 -11.45 27.10 -12.30
CA THR A 275 -11.79 27.30 -10.88
C THR A 275 -10.53 27.32 -10.01
N ALA A 276 -10.26 28.45 -9.37
CA ALA A 276 -9.21 28.63 -8.38
C ALA A 276 -9.82 28.91 -6.98
N VAL A 277 -9.45 28.10 -5.99
CA VAL A 277 -9.92 28.22 -4.60
C VAL A 277 -8.76 28.11 -3.62
N GLY A 278 -8.46 29.18 -2.90
CA GLY A 278 -7.33 29.31 -1.97
C GLY A 278 -6.51 30.56 -2.27
N ALA A 279 -5.86 31.11 -1.23
CA ALA A 279 -5.00 32.28 -1.41
C ALA A 279 -3.83 31.97 -2.36
N ASN A 280 -3.46 32.94 -3.20
CA ASN A 280 -2.33 32.83 -4.14
C ASN A 280 -2.40 31.67 -5.15
N THR A 281 -3.59 31.08 -5.35
CA THR A 281 -3.81 30.10 -6.42
C THR A 281 -3.60 30.76 -7.79
N GLN A 282 -3.05 30.01 -8.73
CA GLN A 282 -2.70 30.52 -10.06
C GLN A 282 -3.04 29.52 -11.15
N ILE A 283 -3.93 29.91 -12.05
CA ILE A 283 -4.24 29.19 -13.28
C ILE A 283 -3.75 30.03 -14.45
N ALA A 284 -2.79 29.51 -15.22
CA ALA A 284 -2.20 30.21 -16.36
C ALA A 284 -3.21 30.40 -17.50
N ALA A 285 -2.98 31.40 -18.37
CA ALA A 285 -3.90 31.73 -19.47
C ALA A 285 -4.15 30.60 -20.47
N VAL A 286 -3.19 29.68 -20.61
CA VAL A 286 -3.30 28.51 -21.50
C VAL A 286 -4.02 27.32 -20.85
N ALA A 287 -4.30 27.39 -19.55
CA ALA A 287 -4.88 26.29 -18.77
C ALA A 287 -6.41 26.38 -18.73
N THR A 288 -7.06 26.24 -19.88
CA THR A 288 -8.53 26.23 -19.95
C THR A 288 -9.10 25.01 -19.22
N ASN A 289 -10.31 25.14 -18.64
CA ASN A 289 -10.98 24.07 -17.89
C ASN A 289 -10.14 23.49 -16.74
N ALA A 290 -9.34 24.32 -16.09
CA ALA A 290 -8.45 23.92 -15.02
C ALA A 290 -9.08 24.08 -13.63
N VAL A 291 -8.58 23.31 -12.67
CA VAL A 291 -8.97 23.40 -11.26
C VAL A 291 -7.73 23.53 -10.39
N ALA A 292 -7.61 24.62 -9.64
CA ALA A 292 -6.55 24.83 -8.65
C ALA A 292 -7.18 25.04 -7.26
N MET A 293 -6.96 24.12 -6.33
CA MET A 293 -7.52 24.21 -4.98
C MET A 293 -6.45 24.02 -3.90
N GLY A 294 -6.33 24.97 -2.98
CA GLY A 294 -5.31 25.01 -1.93
C GLY A 294 -4.37 26.21 -2.08
N GLU A 295 -3.86 26.74 -0.98
CA GLU A 295 -2.96 27.91 -1.01
C GLU A 295 -1.75 27.66 -1.93
N GLY A 296 -1.50 28.58 -2.85
CA GLY A 296 -0.39 28.47 -3.81
C GLY A 296 -0.48 27.33 -4.83
N ALA A 297 -1.62 26.64 -4.96
CA ALA A 297 -1.83 25.63 -6.00
C ALA A 297 -1.74 26.25 -7.40
N GLN A 298 -1.11 25.53 -8.34
CA GLN A 298 -0.75 26.04 -9.66
C GLN A 298 -1.16 25.07 -10.76
N VAL A 299 -1.87 25.58 -11.77
CA VAL A 299 -2.15 24.83 -13.00
C VAL A 299 -1.66 25.64 -14.20
N THR A 300 -0.80 25.03 -15.01
CA THR A 300 -0.16 25.70 -16.16
C THR A 300 -0.46 25.03 -17.51
N ALA A 301 -1.25 23.95 -17.52
CA ALA A 301 -1.65 23.23 -18.72
C ALA A 301 -3.17 23.01 -18.77
N ALA A 302 -3.72 22.89 -19.99
CA ALA A 302 -5.15 22.70 -20.22
C ALA A 302 -5.70 21.43 -19.55
N SER A 303 -6.92 21.52 -19.04
CA SER A 303 -7.61 20.45 -18.29
C SER A 303 -6.83 19.92 -17.08
N GLY A 304 -5.86 20.69 -16.57
CA GLY A 304 -5.08 20.30 -15.40
C GLY A 304 -5.85 20.49 -14.10
N THR A 305 -5.64 19.61 -13.14
CA THR A 305 -6.25 19.70 -11.80
C THR A 305 -5.15 19.64 -10.74
N ALA A 306 -5.01 20.67 -9.92
CA ALA A 306 -4.10 20.70 -8.79
C ALA A 306 -4.90 20.89 -7.49
N ILE A 307 -4.89 19.89 -6.59
CA ILE A 307 -5.62 19.91 -5.33
C ILE A 307 -4.65 19.66 -4.18
N GLY A 308 -4.37 20.68 -3.39
CA GLY A 308 -3.45 20.67 -2.25
C GLY A 308 -2.61 21.95 -2.21
N GLN A 309 -2.17 22.35 -1.00
CA GLN A 309 -1.28 23.50 -0.84
C GLN A 309 -0.01 23.29 -1.67
N GLY A 310 0.31 24.25 -2.55
CA GLY A 310 1.46 24.18 -3.45
C GLY A 310 1.46 23.04 -4.48
N ALA A 311 0.33 22.35 -4.70
CA ALA A 311 0.23 21.32 -5.74
C ALA A 311 0.41 21.94 -7.14
N ARG A 312 1.06 21.23 -8.07
CA ARG A 312 1.39 21.72 -9.42
C ARG A 312 0.98 20.74 -10.51
N ALA A 313 0.00 21.12 -11.34
CA ALA A 313 -0.33 20.40 -12.57
C ALA A 313 0.26 21.15 -13.77
N THR A 314 1.26 20.54 -14.41
CA THR A 314 2.08 21.17 -15.47
C THR A 314 1.95 20.49 -16.83
N ALA A 315 1.24 19.37 -16.90
CA ALA A 315 0.94 18.65 -18.13
C ALA A 315 -0.56 18.60 -18.43
N GLN A 316 -0.91 18.46 -19.71
CA GLN A 316 -2.30 18.44 -20.18
C GLN A 316 -3.09 17.27 -19.55
N GLY A 317 -4.29 17.54 -19.07
CA GLY A 317 -5.17 16.51 -18.49
C GLY A 317 -4.65 15.87 -17.20
N ALA A 318 -3.56 16.40 -16.62
CA ALA A 318 -2.92 15.80 -15.46
C ALA A 318 -3.54 16.28 -14.14
N VAL A 319 -3.55 15.40 -13.14
CA VAL A 319 -4.08 15.65 -11.80
C VAL A 319 -2.96 15.56 -10.77
N ALA A 320 -2.59 16.67 -10.13
CA ALA A 320 -1.73 16.69 -8.96
C ALA A 320 -2.60 16.68 -7.69
N LEU A 321 -2.59 15.56 -6.96
CA LEU A 321 -3.43 15.33 -5.79
C LEU A 321 -2.57 15.25 -4.51
N GLY A 322 -2.78 16.19 -3.58
CA GLY A 322 -2.05 16.31 -2.32
C GLY A 322 -1.11 17.53 -2.27
N GLN A 323 -0.74 17.91 -1.04
CA GLN A 323 0.17 19.03 -0.78
C GLN A 323 1.50 18.84 -1.51
N GLY A 324 1.97 19.84 -2.26
CA GLY A 324 3.26 19.77 -2.98
C GLY A 324 3.37 18.68 -4.05
N SER A 325 2.28 17.99 -4.42
CA SER A 325 2.30 17.01 -5.51
C SER A 325 2.61 17.69 -6.85
N VAL A 326 3.31 17.00 -7.74
CA VAL A 326 3.69 17.49 -9.07
C VAL A 326 3.22 16.48 -10.12
N ALA A 327 2.39 16.94 -11.06
CA ALA A 327 1.95 16.17 -12.21
C ALA A 327 2.53 16.80 -13.48
N ASP A 328 3.57 16.18 -14.02
CA ASP A 328 4.38 16.63 -15.17
C ASP A 328 4.26 15.73 -16.40
N ARG A 329 3.40 14.69 -16.33
CA ARG A 329 3.06 13.80 -17.44
C ARG A 329 1.58 13.92 -17.80
N ALA A 330 1.29 14.03 -19.09
CA ALA A 330 -0.08 14.17 -19.59
C ALA A 330 -0.95 12.96 -19.21
N ASP A 331 -2.26 13.21 -19.02
CA ASP A 331 -3.28 12.19 -18.73
C ASP A 331 -2.97 11.29 -17.52
N THR A 332 -2.35 11.85 -16.47
CA THR A 332 -1.97 11.08 -15.28
C THR A 332 -2.43 11.70 -13.98
N VAL A 333 -2.58 10.87 -12.94
CA VAL A 333 -2.79 11.31 -11.56
C VAL A 333 -1.48 11.10 -10.79
N SER A 334 -0.89 12.19 -10.30
CA SER A 334 0.26 12.16 -9.40
C SER A 334 -0.20 12.47 -7.98
N VAL A 335 0.09 11.55 -7.05
CA VAL A 335 -0.21 11.72 -5.60
C VAL A 335 0.99 12.25 -4.82
N GLY A 336 2.10 12.57 -5.48
CA GLY A 336 3.37 12.95 -4.86
C GLY A 336 4.27 13.73 -5.80
N SER A 337 5.57 13.70 -5.51
CA SER A 337 6.62 14.28 -6.35
C SER A 337 7.84 13.37 -6.32
N VAL A 338 8.80 13.59 -7.21
CA VAL A 338 10.05 12.79 -7.26
C VAL A 338 10.79 12.90 -5.93
N GLY A 339 11.04 11.76 -5.27
CA GLY A 339 11.64 11.68 -3.93
C GLY A 339 10.69 12.03 -2.77
N GLY A 340 9.43 12.34 -3.08
CA GLY A 340 8.34 12.62 -2.16
C GLY A 340 7.11 11.75 -2.48
N GLU A 341 7.34 10.49 -2.85
CA GLU A 341 6.29 9.55 -3.23
C GLU A 341 5.35 9.27 -2.06
N ARG A 342 4.05 9.18 -2.34
CA ARG A 342 3.04 8.84 -1.34
C ARG A 342 2.53 7.44 -1.54
N GLN A 343 2.22 6.78 -0.44
CA GLN A 343 1.48 5.52 -0.46
C GLN A 343 0.01 5.81 -0.74
N VAL A 344 -0.59 4.99 -1.61
CA VAL A 344 -2.04 4.97 -1.81
C VAL A 344 -2.59 3.76 -1.05
N ALA A 345 -3.26 4.02 0.07
CA ALA A 345 -3.79 3.00 0.96
C ALA A 345 -5.30 2.79 0.77
N ASN A 346 -5.84 1.71 1.32
CA ASN A 346 -7.25 1.33 1.26
C ASN A 346 -7.78 1.10 -0.18
N VAL A 347 -6.92 0.56 -1.05
CA VAL A 347 -7.27 0.20 -2.43
C VAL A 347 -7.82 -1.22 -2.46
N ALA A 348 -9.10 -1.37 -2.81
CA ALA A 348 -9.72 -2.68 -3.03
C ALA A 348 -9.04 -3.45 -4.16
N ALA A 349 -9.17 -4.78 -4.17
CA ALA A 349 -8.61 -5.61 -5.23
C ALA A 349 -9.24 -5.25 -6.59
N GLY A 350 -8.40 -5.05 -7.61
CA GLY A 350 -8.84 -4.79 -8.97
C GLY A 350 -9.63 -5.95 -9.57
N THR A 351 -10.66 -5.64 -10.36
CA THR A 351 -11.55 -6.62 -11.02
C THR A 351 -11.50 -6.52 -12.56
N ARG A 352 -10.94 -5.43 -13.09
CA ARG A 352 -10.77 -5.18 -14.53
C ARG A 352 -9.30 -4.99 -14.88
N ALA A 353 -8.97 -5.10 -16.17
CA ALA A 353 -7.60 -5.00 -16.67
C ALA A 353 -6.90 -3.65 -16.39
N THR A 354 -7.66 -2.59 -16.10
CA THR A 354 -7.15 -1.23 -15.85
C THR A 354 -7.26 -0.80 -14.39
N ASP A 355 -7.70 -1.70 -13.50
CA ASP A 355 -7.80 -1.38 -12.07
C ASP A 355 -6.41 -1.42 -11.41
N ALA A 356 -6.22 -0.63 -10.37
CA ALA A 356 -5.01 -0.70 -9.55
C ALA A 356 -4.93 -2.06 -8.81
N VAL A 357 -3.75 -2.67 -8.79
CA VAL A 357 -3.47 -3.90 -8.03
C VAL A 357 -2.96 -3.54 -6.63
N ASN A 358 -3.49 -4.17 -5.58
CA ASN A 358 -3.03 -3.98 -4.20
C ASN A 358 -2.01 -5.08 -3.79
N LYS A 359 -1.40 -4.94 -2.60
CA LYS A 359 -0.35 -5.87 -2.12
C LYS A 359 -0.90 -7.19 -1.55
N GLY A 360 -2.22 -7.34 -1.43
CA GLY A 360 -2.86 -8.44 -0.68
C GLY A 360 -2.91 -8.21 0.82
#